data_AF-A0A5J5K4M9-F1
#
_entry.id   AF-A0A5J5K4M9-F1
#
_cell.length_a   1.000
_cell.length_b   1.000
_cell.length_c   1.000
_cell.angle_alpha   90.00
_cell.angle_beta   90.00
_cell.angle_gamma   90.00
#
_symmetry.space_group_name_H-M   'P 1'
#
loop_
_entity.id
_entity.type
_entity.pdbx_description
1 polymer ?
#
loop_
_entity_poly.entity_id
_entity_poly.type
_entity_poly.pdbx_seq_one_letter_code
_entity_poly.pdbx_strand_id
1 'polypeptide(L)'
;MRKVTRLRRLGLVSAVVAVGLATTSVAAHADGYDTPRSATADGAGSTQAAGIASAEQRARQAVLAVGHDCDAGRYHTYSIYISPGGGTWAYRSTHEAMCVD
;
A
#
# COMPACT_ATOMS: atom_id res chain seq x y z
N MET A 1 51.59 -0.52 -13.28
CA MET A 1 51.73 0.92 -13.62
C MET A 1 51.06 1.11 -14.99
N ARG A 2 50.09 1.96 -15.30
CA ARG A 2 49.75 3.34 -14.91
C ARG A 2 48.25 3.61 -15.19
N LYS A 3 47.71 4.66 -14.55
CA LYS A 3 46.31 5.05 -14.32
C LYS A 3 45.53 5.65 -15.53
N VAL A 4 44.23 5.30 -15.61
CA VAL A 4 43.00 6.13 -15.76
C VAL A 4 42.87 7.18 -16.90
N THR A 5 41.82 7.05 -17.76
CA THR A 5 40.83 8.12 -18.07
C THR A 5 39.61 7.60 -18.86
N ARG A 6 38.47 7.37 -18.18
CA ARG A 6 37.14 8.05 -18.29
C ARG A 6 36.41 8.09 -19.65
N LEU A 7 35.25 7.43 -19.64
CA LEU A 7 33.93 7.80 -20.20
C LEU A 7 33.85 8.96 -21.22
N ARG A 8 33.19 8.71 -22.36
CA ARG A 8 32.13 9.62 -22.85
C ARG A 8 31.23 8.99 -23.94
N ARG A 9 29.98 8.74 -23.55
CA ARG A 9 28.73 9.10 -24.26
C ARG A 9 28.65 8.80 -25.76
N LEU A 10 28.10 7.63 -26.10
CA LEU A 10 27.19 7.47 -27.24
C LEU A 10 25.78 7.52 -26.61
N GLY A 11 24.93 8.51 -26.80
CA GLY A 11 24.60 9.21 -28.03
C GLY A 11 23.16 8.85 -28.36
N LEU A 12 22.21 9.47 -27.63
CA LEU A 12 20.76 9.31 -27.76
C LEU A 12 20.30 9.41 -29.22
N VAL A 13 19.47 8.47 -29.67
CA VAL A 13 18.59 8.68 -30.84
C VAL A 13 17.17 8.30 -30.45
N SER A 14 16.33 9.33 -30.48
CA SER A 14 14.91 9.34 -30.19
C SER A 14 14.08 8.50 -31.17
N ALA A 15 13.04 7.84 -30.66
CA ALA A 15 11.81 7.61 -31.41
C ALA A 15 10.63 7.70 -30.42
N VAL A 16 10.17 8.92 -30.20
CA VAL A 16 8.88 9.20 -29.56
C VAL A 16 7.82 8.95 -30.63
N VAL A 17 7.10 7.83 -30.53
CA VAL A 17 5.84 7.66 -31.27
C VAL A 17 4.72 8.08 -30.33
N ALA A 18 4.29 9.32 -30.52
CA ALA A 18 3.02 9.81 -30.00
C ALA A 18 1.88 9.32 -30.89
N VAL A 19 0.67 9.34 -30.30
CA VAL A 19 -0.64 9.14 -30.93
C VAL A 19 -1.15 7.70 -30.95
N GLY A 20 -1.53 7.25 -29.76
CA GLY A 20 -2.58 6.25 -29.52
C GLY A 20 -3.61 6.78 -28.51
N LEU A 21 -3.93 8.08 -28.58
CA LEU A 21 -4.99 8.71 -27.79
C LEU A 21 -6.31 8.58 -28.55
N ALA A 22 -6.94 7.40 -28.49
CA ALA A 22 -8.34 7.27 -28.80
C ALA A 22 -8.91 6.00 -28.17
N THR A 23 -9.93 6.22 -27.31
CA THR A 23 -10.87 5.23 -26.77
C THR A 23 -10.27 4.33 -25.67
N THR A 24 -10.62 4.43 -24.39
CA THR A 24 -11.80 5.00 -23.72
C THR A 24 -11.39 5.40 -22.30
N SER A 25 -11.75 6.60 -21.87
CA SER A 25 -11.91 6.87 -20.44
C SER A 25 -13.05 5.99 -19.92
N VAL A 26 -12.75 4.76 -19.49
CA VAL A 26 -13.55 4.11 -18.43
C VAL A 26 -12.91 4.47 -17.10
N ALA A 27 -12.75 5.77 -16.90
CA ALA A 27 -12.96 6.29 -15.59
C ALA A 27 -14.36 6.91 -15.65
N ALA A 28 -15.36 6.06 -15.46
CA ALA A 28 -16.52 6.53 -14.73
C ALA A 28 -15.99 6.77 -13.31
N HIS A 29 -15.26 7.88 -13.13
CA HIS A 29 -15.06 8.49 -11.83
C HIS A 29 -16.46 8.92 -11.43
N ALA A 30 -17.16 7.98 -10.81
CA ALA A 30 -18.39 8.23 -10.13
C ALA A 30 -17.96 8.84 -8.79
N ASP A 31 -17.39 10.04 -8.87
CA ASP A 31 -16.98 10.84 -7.72
C ASP A 31 -18.25 11.04 -6.88
N GLY A 32 -18.38 10.27 -5.80
CA GLY A 32 -19.54 10.30 -4.91
C GLY A 32 -20.30 9.00 -4.67
N TYR A 33 -19.84 7.84 -5.14
CA TYR A 33 -20.38 6.55 -4.66
C TYR A 33 -19.47 5.89 -3.63
N ASP A 34 -20.09 5.37 -2.57
CA ASP A 34 -19.42 4.53 -1.58
C ASP A 34 -18.85 3.27 -2.27
N THR A 35 -17.54 3.22 -2.38
CA THR A 35 -16.77 2.12 -2.97
C THR A 35 -16.19 1.25 -1.86
N PRO A 36 -16.49 -0.07 -1.85
CA PRO A 36 -15.90 -0.98 -0.87
C PRO A 36 -14.40 -1.13 -1.12
N ARG A 37 -13.60 -0.88 -0.09
CA ARG A 37 -12.14 -1.03 -0.10
C ARG A 37 -11.72 -2.02 0.99
N SER A 38 -10.66 -2.78 0.69
CA SER A 38 -10.07 -3.70 1.65
C SER A 38 -8.55 -3.75 1.50
N ALA A 39 -7.83 -3.77 2.62
CA ALA A 39 -6.39 -3.97 2.63
C ALA A 39 -5.95 -4.83 3.80
N THR A 40 -4.95 -5.68 3.57
CA THR A 40 -4.33 -6.52 4.60
C THR A 40 -2.92 -6.02 4.89
N ALA A 41 -2.58 -5.90 6.17
CA ALA A 41 -1.23 -5.55 6.61
C ALA A 41 -0.81 -6.34 7.86
N ASP A 42 0.50 -6.52 7.98
CA ASP A 42 1.13 -7.13 9.15
C ASP A 42 1.67 -6.04 10.08
N GLY A 43 1.55 -6.25 11.38
CA GLY A 43 2.08 -5.39 12.43
C GLY A 43 2.64 -6.19 13.59
N ALA A 44 3.55 -5.58 14.34
CA ALA A 44 4.16 -6.20 15.51
C ALA A 44 4.36 -5.19 16.64
N GLY A 45 4.41 -5.71 17.86
CA GLY A 45 4.68 -4.95 19.08
C GLY A 45 5.29 -5.82 20.18
N SER A 46 5.83 -5.17 21.22
CA SER A 46 6.36 -5.85 22.41
C SER A 46 5.27 -6.38 23.34
N THR A 47 4.01 -6.00 23.11
CA THR A 47 2.83 -6.51 23.82
C THR A 47 1.76 -6.93 22.83
N GLN A 48 0.84 -7.78 23.27
CA GLN A 48 -0.32 -8.19 22.46
C GLN A 48 -1.08 -6.98 21.91
N ALA A 49 -1.44 -6.02 22.78
CA ALA A 49 -2.20 -4.83 22.39
C ALA A 49 -1.43 -3.96 21.37
N ALA A 50 -0.12 -3.80 21.55
CA ALA A 50 0.72 -3.05 20.61
C ALA A 50 0.81 -3.73 19.25
N GLY A 51 0.89 -5.06 19.21
CA GLY A 51 0.89 -5.84 17.96
C GLY A 51 -0.41 -5.69 17.18
N ILE A 52 -1.55 -5.80 17.86
CA ILE A 52 -2.89 -5.63 17.27
C ILE A 52 -3.04 -4.21 16.71
N ALA A 53 -2.79 -3.19 17.53
CA ALA A 53 -2.92 -1.79 17.12
C ALA A 53 -2.00 -1.45 15.95
N SER A 54 -0.77 -1.96 15.94
CA SER A 54 0.20 -1.80 14.84
C SER A 54 -0.32 -2.40 13.53
N ALA A 55 -0.91 -3.61 13.57
CA ALA A 55 -1.46 -4.26 12.38
C ALA A 55 -2.70 -3.54 11.84
N GLU A 56 -3.64 -3.18 12.72
CA GLU A 56 -4.87 -2.45 12.35
C GLU A 56 -4.55 -1.07 11.78
N GLN A 57 -3.65 -0.32 12.42
CA GLN A 57 -3.24 1.00 11.92
C GLN A 57 -2.63 0.91 10.53
N ARG A 58 -1.78 -0.10 10.27
CA ARG A 58 -1.16 -0.30 8.95
C ARG A 58 -2.19 -0.68 7.89
N ALA A 59 -3.13 -1.56 8.22
CA ALA A 59 -4.20 -1.95 7.30
C ALA A 59 -5.08 -0.74 6.95
N ARG A 60 -5.42 0.10 7.93
CA ARG A 60 -6.13 1.36 7.72
C ARG A 60 -5.37 2.32 6.81
N GLN A 61 -4.09 2.53 7.07
CA GLN A 61 -3.25 3.40 6.24
C GLN A 61 -3.18 2.90 4.79
N ALA A 62 -3.18 1.58 4.57
CA ALA A 62 -3.20 1.01 3.22
C ALA A 62 -4.53 1.26 2.48
N VAL A 63 -5.68 1.22 3.18
CA VAL A 63 -6.97 1.63 2.59
C VAL A 63 -6.97 3.13 2.26
N LEU A 64 -6.54 3.98 3.20
CA LEU A 64 -6.50 5.44 3.01
C LEU A 64 -5.48 5.92 1.97
N ALA A 65 -4.56 5.05 1.54
CA ALA A 65 -3.62 5.38 0.46
C ALA A 65 -4.27 5.38 -0.93
N VAL A 66 -5.44 4.74 -1.08
CA VAL A 66 -6.16 4.59 -2.35
C VAL A 66 -7.62 5.06 -2.29
N GLY A 67 -8.15 5.36 -1.10
CA GLY A 67 -9.51 5.84 -0.90
C GLY A 67 -9.54 7.15 -0.08
N HIS A 68 -10.51 8.00 -0.37
CA HIS A 68 -10.76 9.24 0.35
C HIS A 68 -12.04 9.10 1.19
N ASP A 69 -12.14 9.86 2.28
CA ASP A 69 -13.33 9.90 3.15
C ASP A 69 -13.93 8.52 3.53
N CYS A 70 -13.06 7.58 3.90
CA CYS A 70 -13.49 6.25 4.33
C CYS A 70 -14.17 6.25 5.70
N ASP A 71 -15.16 5.38 5.88
CA ASP A 71 -15.77 5.11 7.18
C ASP A 71 -14.80 4.43 8.16
N ALA A 72 -15.27 4.15 9.38
CA ALA A 72 -14.46 3.48 10.40
C ALA A 72 -14.18 2.00 10.07
N GLY A 73 -14.95 1.41 9.16
CA GLY A 73 -14.83 0.04 8.70
C GLY A 73 -14.88 -1.04 9.78
N ARG A 74 -14.37 -2.21 9.42
CA ARG A 74 -14.18 -3.38 10.29
C ARG A 74 -12.76 -3.90 10.17
N TYR A 75 -12.32 -4.61 11.21
CA TYR A 75 -11.02 -5.26 11.25
C TYR A 75 -11.18 -6.75 11.49
N HIS A 76 -10.41 -7.53 10.73
CA HIS A 76 -10.24 -8.97 10.91
C HIS A 76 -8.78 -9.24 11.26
N THR A 77 -8.49 -9.29 12.56
CA THR A 77 -7.13 -9.41 13.10
C THR A 77 -6.89 -10.80 13.68
N TYR A 78 -5.78 -11.44 13.31
CA TYR A 78 -5.36 -12.72 13.87
C TYR A 78 -3.85 -12.78 14.11
N SER A 79 -3.44 -13.56 15.11
CA SER A 79 -2.02 -13.73 15.46
C SER A 79 -1.32 -14.55 14.39
N ILE A 80 -0.18 -14.05 13.91
CA ILE A 80 0.68 -14.78 12.97
C ILE A 80 1.96 -15.28 13.64
N TYR A 81 2.41 -14.62 14.72
CA TYR A 81 3.57 -15.05 15.48
C TYR A 81 3.55 -14.47 16.90
N ILE A 82 3.94 -15.29 17.88
CA ILE A 82 4.20 -14.86 19.26
C ILE A 82 5.53 -15.49 19.67
N SER A 83 6.50 -14.66 20.06
CA SER A 83 7.78 -15.16 20.51
C SER A 83 7.62 -15.94 21.82
N PRO A 84 8.35 -17.05 22.01
CA PRO A 84 8.47 -17.68 23.32
C PRO A 84 8.91 -16.64 24.38
N GLY A 85 8.18 -16.55 25.49
CA GLY A 85 8.44 -15.55 26.53
C GLY A 85 7.81 -14.17 26.30
N GLY A 86 7.06 -13.96 25.21
CA GLY A 86 6.19 -12.78 25.03
C GLY A 86 6.87 -11.46 24.65
N GLY A 87 8.10 -11.48 24.16
CA GLY A 87 8.84 -10.28 23.72
C GLY A 87 8.45 -9.72 22.35
N THR A 88 7.71 -10.47 21.53
CA THR A 88 7.19 -10.04 20.23
C THR A 88 5.84 -10.67 19.96
N TRP A 89 4.89 -9.83 19.58
CA TRP A 89 3.53 -10.18 19.22
C TRP A 89 3.25 -9.62 17.84
N ALA A 90 3.12 -10.50 16.84
CA ALA A 90 2.85 -10.11 15.47
C ALA A 90 1.46 -10.59 15.04
N TYR A 91 0.75 -9.69 14.38
CA TYR A 91 -0.62 -9.86 13.93
C TYR A 91 -0.73 -9.49 12.46
N ARG A 92 -1.65 -10.17 11.77
CA ARG A 92 -2.14 -9.77 10.46
C ARG A 92 -3.55 -9.23 10.63
N SER A 93 -3.81 -8.07 10.06
CA SER A 93 -5.14 -7.46 10.07
C SER A 93 -5.58 -7.12 8.66
N THR A 94 -6.83 -7.47 8.33
CA THR A 94 -7.52 -6.97 7.14
C THR A 94 -8.50 -5.89 7.60
N HIS A 95 -8.40 -4.70 6.99
CA HIS A 95 -9.34 -3.61 7.18
C HIS A 95 -10.27 -3.52 5.98
N GLU A 96 -11.58 -3.58 6.22
CA GLU A 96 -12.64 -3.42 5.22
C GLU A 96 -13.42 -2.15 5.54
N ALA A 97 -13.54 -1.23 4.58
CA ALA A 97 -14.22 0.05 4.76
C ALA A 97 -14.95 0.46 3.48
N MET A 98 -16.00 1.27 3.62
CA MET A 98 -16.59 1.99 2.49
C MET A 98 -15.89 3.34 2.37
N CYS A 99 -15.44 3.68 1.16
CA CYS A 99 -14.72 4.93 0.86
C CYS A 99 -15.39 5.69 -0.26
N VAL A 100 -15.21 7.00 -0.30
CA VAL A 100 -15.53 7.79 -1.49
C VAL A 100 -14.30 7.76 -2.40
N ASP A 101 -14.55 7.47 -3.68
CA ASP A 101 -13.52 7.53 -4.74
C ASP A 101 -13.43 8.93 -5.34
#